data_AF-A0A3B3Y8T6-F1
#
_entry.id   AF-A0A3B3Y8T6-F1
#
_cell.length_a   1.000
_cell.length_b   1.000
_cell.length_c   1.000
_cell.angle_alpha   90.00
_cell.angle_beta   90.00
_cell.angle_gamma   90.00
#
_symmetry.space_group_name_H-M   'P 1'
#
loop_
_entity.id
_entity.type
_entity.pdbx_description
1 polymer ?
#
loop_
_entity_poly.entity_id
_entity_poly.type
_entity_poly.pdbx_seq_one_letter_code
_entity_poly.pdbx_strand_id
1 'polypeptide(L)'
;MIIYKCIISNDEMFSDTFKVKETDSGIFYEVEGKTVTRTEGFDDALISANASAEEVCEGNESATVSGVDIILNHKLQETGFDKKQYMAYIKEYVKAVKAKLQETNPDRVESFMAEVQPEVKRILGNIKNYQFFTGESMNPEGMVGLLDYREDGVTPYMLFFKDGLLVEKCVRTSCDDENLFKGAAPCKMFDL
;
A
#
# COMPACT_ATOMS: atom_id res chain seq x y z
N MET A 1 2.75 13.54 8.31
CA MET A 1 2.22 12.34 7.66
C MET A 1 3.41 11.59 7.11
N ILE A 2 3.48 10.31 7.41
CA ILE A 2 4.51 9.40 6.95
C ILE A 2 3.88 8.48 5.91
N ILE A 3 4.55 8.37 4.77
CA ILE A 3 4.14 7.52 3.66
C ILE A 3 5.13 6.36 3.55
N TYR A 4 4.61 5.15 3.42
CA TYR A 4 5.38 3.93 3.25
C TYR A 4 5.31 3.51 1.79
N LYS A 5 6.42 3.66 1.07
CA LYS A 5 6.51 3.37 -0.37
C LYS A 5 7.30 2.10 -0.62
N CYS A 6 6.92 1.31 -1.63
CA CYS A 6 7.72 0.16 -2.04
C CYS A 6 9.09 0.61 -2.58
N ILE A 7 10.20 0.04 -2.08
CA ILE A 7 11.56 0.41 -2.55
C ILE A 7 11.84 0.05 -4.02
N ILE A 8 11.02 -0.82 -4.62
CA ILE A 8 11.19 -1.29 -5.99
C ILE A 8 10.31 -0.48 -6.95
N SER A 9 9.01 -0.39 -6.69
CA SER A 9 8.08 0.31 -7.59
C SER A 9 7.92 1.81 -7.29
N ASN A 10 8.32 2.27 -6.09
CA ASN A 10 8.00 3.59 -5.52
C ASN A 10 6.51 3.87 -5.30
N ASP A 11 5.64 2.85 -5.45
CA ASP A 11 4.22 2.99 -5.16
C ASP A 11 4.00 3.17 -3.66
N GLU A 12 3.03 4.02 -3.32
CA GLU A 12 2.54 4.16 -1.96
C GLU A 12 1.70 2.93 -1.56
N MET A 13 2.12 2.25 -0.48
CA MET A 13 1.44 1.04 -0.01
C MET A 13 0.49 1.35 1.15
N PHE A 14 0.93 2.18 2.09
CA PHE A 14 0.13 2.69 3.21
C PHE A 14 0.74 3.95 3.81
N SER A 15 0.04 4.57 4.76
CA SER A 15 0.51 5.73 5.52
C SER A 15 0.34 5.55 7.03
N ASP A 16 0.93 6.47 7.82
CA ASP A 16 0.79 6.52 9.28
C ASP A 16 -0.60 6.94 9.79
N THR A 17 -1.57 7.17 8.89
CA THR A 17 -2.96 7.43 9.29
C THR A 17 -3.66 6.16 9.78
N PHE A 18 -3.11 4.99 9.47
CA PHE A 18 -3.59 3.70 9.92
C PHE A 18 -2.85 3.23 11.16
N LYS A 19 -3.40 2.22 11.84
CA LYS A 19 -2.75 1.59 12.99
C LYS A 19 -1.73 0.57 12.48
N VAL A 20 -0.48 0.99 12.44
CA VAL A 20 0.68 0.19 12.03
C VAL A 20 1.33 -0.43 13.25
N LYS A 21 1.63 -1.74 13.19
CA LYS A 21 2.40 -2.48 14.20
C LYS A 21 3.47 -3.32 13.52
N GLU A 22 4.58 -3.55 14.20
CA GLU A 22 5.53 -4.58 13.76
C GLU A 22 5.06 -5.94 14.26
N THR A 23 5.19 -6.97 13.42
CA THR A 23 4.95 -8.35 13.86
C THR A 23 6.07 -8.81 14.79
N ASP A 24 5.81 -9.83 15.61
CA ASP A 24 6.80 -10.38 16.55
C ASP A 24 8.10 -10.85 15.85
N SER A 25 8.00 -11.24 14.57
CA SER A 25 9.14 -11.61 13.74
C SER A 25 9.97 -10.42 13.23
N GLY A 26 9.49 -9.18 13.37
CA GLY A 26 10.16 -7.97 12.89
C GLY A 26 10.20 -7.80 11.37
N ILE A 27 9.70 -8.77 10.59
CA ILE A 27 9.76 -8.78 9.12
C ILE A 27 8.60 -8.01 8.47
N PHE A 28 7.46 -7.92 9.14
CA PHE A 28 6.28 -7.26 8.59
C PHE A 28 5.85 -6.06 9.42
N TYR A 29 5.36 -5.06 8.72
CA TYR A 29 4.34 -4.18 9.26
C TYR A 29 2.96 -4.80 9.04
N GLU A 30 2.17 -4.80 10.10
CA GLU A 30 0.77 -5.14 10.13
C GLU A 30 -0.05 -3.85 10.23
N VAL A 31 -0.88 -3.61 9.23
CA VAL A 31 -1.68 -2.39 9.09
C VAL A 31 -3.15 -2.75 9.22
N GLU A 32 -3.78 -2.31 10.31
CA GLU A 32 -5.20 -2.55 10.57
C GLU A 32 -6.06 -1.54 9.80
N GLY A 33 -7.00 -2.06 9.02
CA GLY A 33 -7.93 -1.27 8.20
C GLY A 33 -9.37 -1.43 8.65
N LYS A 34 -10.30 -0.89 7.85
CA LYS A 34 -11.75 -1.04 8.01
C LYS A 34 -12.41 -1.24 6.66
N THR A 35 -13.46 -2.05 6.63
CA THR A 35 -14.33 -2.13 5.46
C THR A 35 -15.19 -0.87 5.39
N VAL A 36 -15.15 -0.17 4.27
CA VAL A 36 -15.90 1.06 4.02
C VAL A 36 -16.64 0.98 2.69
N THR A 37 -17.75 1.71 2.60
CA THR A 37 -18.53 1.86 1.38
C THR A 37 -18.55 3.34 1.00
N ARG A 38 -18.11 3.65 -0.22
CA ARG A 38 -18.10 4.98 -0.81
C ARG A 38 -19.07 5.02 -1.96
N THR A 39 -19.96 6.00 -1.98
CA THR A 39 -20.79 6.28 -3.14
C THR A 39 -20.05 7.27 -4.01
N GLU A 40 -19.53 6.82 -5.16
CA GLU A 40 -19.02 7.72 -6.18
C GLU A 40 -20.19 8.18 -7.05
N GLY A 41 -20.52 9.46 -6.94
CA GLY A 41 -21.60 10.10 -7.68
C GLY A 41 -21.63 11.59 -7.35
N PHE A 42 -21.79 12.42 -8.36
CA PHE A 42 -22.08 13.84 -8.16
C PHE A 42 -23.39 13.94 -7.37
N ASP A 43 -23.42 14.74 -6.32
CA ASP A 43 -24.68 15.14 -5.69
C ASP A 43 -25.50 15.86 -6.77
N ASP A 44 -26.57 15.22 -7.26
CA ASP A 44 -27.51 15.80 -8.24
C ASP A 44 -28.05 17.18 -7.79
N ALA A 45 -27.96 17.48 -6.50
CA ALA A 45 -28.26 18.79 -5.92
C ALA A 45 -27.45 19.94 -6.56
N LEU A 46 -26.21 19.69 -7.03
CA LEU A 46 -25.36 20.71 -7.66
C LEU A 46 -25.70 20.98 -9.13
N ILE A 47 -26.46 20.10 -9.79
CA ILE A 47 -26.88 20.26 -11.20
C ILE A 47 -28.21 21.04 -11.29
N SER A 48 -28.89 21.31 -10.18
CA SER A 48 -30.21 21.97 -10.15
C SER A 48 -30.21 23.49 -10.37
N ALA A 49 -29.07 24.11 -10.73
CA ALA A 49 -28.99 25.56 -10.95
C ALA A 49 -29.24 26.00 -12.40
N ASN A 50 -29.50 25.09 -13.36
CA ASN A 50 -29.85 25.48 -14.73
C ASN A 50 -31.01 24.66 -15.29
N ALA A 51 -32.20 24.90 -14.74
CA ALA A 51 -33.46 24.34 -15.25
C ALA A 51 -33.88 25.05 -16.54
N SER A 52 -33.55 24.49 -17.71
CA SER A 52 -34.37 24.64 -18.92
C SER A 52 -34.02 23.59 -19.98
N ALA A 53 -35.07 22.91 -20.44
CA ALA A 53 -35.17 22.08 -21.65
C ALA A 53 -34.71 20.61 -21.56
N GLU A 54 -35.72 19.77 -21.31
CA GLU A 54 -36.02 18.48 -21.95
C GLU A 54 -34.88 17.76 -22.69
N GLU A 55 -34.22 16.81 -22.03
CA GLU A 55 -33.87 15.52 -22.61
C GLU A 55 -33.69 14.50 -21.50
N VAL A 56 -34.24 13.30 -21.71
CA VAL A 56 -34.21 12.17 -20.79
C VAL A 56 -32.75 11.74 -20.63
N CYS A 57 -32.10 12.10 -19.52
CA CYS A 57 -30.83 11.51 -19.15
C CYS A 57 -31.08 10.11 -18.59
N GLU A 58 -30.62 9.09 -19.33
CA GLU A 58 -30.42 7.74 -18.81
C GLU A 58 -29.70 7.83 -17.47
N GLY A 59 -30.25 7.12 -16.47
CA GLY A 59 -29.80 7.18 -15.09
C GLY A 59 -28.30 6.94 -14.99
N ASN A 60 -27.58 7.92 -14.45
CA ASN A 60 -26.20 7.75 -14.06
C ASN A 60 -26.20 6.83 -12.82
N GLU A 61 -25.89 5.55 -13.01
CA GLU A 61 -25.78 4.60 -11.90
C GLU A 61 -24.68 5.09 -10.95
N SER A 62 -25.06 5.58 -9.77
CA SER A 62 -24.12 5.92 -8.71
C SER A 62 -23.27 4.68 -8.39
N ALA A 63 -21.99 4.71 -8.76
CA ALA A 63 -21.09 3.58 -8.54
C ALA A 63 -20.73 3.54 -7.05
N THR A 64 -21.35 2.61 -6.31
CA THR A 64 -20.99 2.37 -4.92
C THR A 64 -19.80 1.42 -4.88
N VAL A 65 -18.66 1.89 -4.39
CA VAL A 65 -17.43 1.10 -4.22
C VAL A 65 -17.30 0.72 -2.74
N SER A 66 -17.32 -0.58 -2.44
CA SER A 66 -17.09 -1.10 -1.09
C SER A 66 -15.77 -1.87 -1.06
N GLY A 67 -14.97 -1.69 0.00
CA GLY A 67 -13.67 -2.33 0.15
C GLY A 67 -12.94 -1.92 1.42
N VAL A 68 -11.74 -2.47 1.63
CA VAL A 68 -10.90 -2.05 2.76
C VAL A 68 -10.34 -0.66 2.48
N ASP A 69 -10.46 0.23 3.45
CA ASP A 69 -10.03 1.63 3.36
C ASP A 69 -8.56 1.81 2.97
N ILE A 70 -7.65 0.95 3.43
CA ILE A 70 -6.24 0.92 3.01
C ILE A 70 -6.15 0.74 1.48
N ILE A 71 -6.85 -0.25 0.94
CA ILE A 71 -6.85 -0.56 -0.49
C ILE A 71 -7.43 0.61 -1.29
N LEU A 72 -8.55 1.16 -0.84
CA LEU A 72 -9.23 2.26 -1.54
C LEU A 72 -8.44 3.57 -1.48
N ASN A 73 -7.74 3.86 -0.37
CA ASN A 73 -6.96 5.09 -0.20
C ASN A 73 -5.69 5.09 -1.05
N HIS A 74 -5.03 3.94 -1.15
CA HIS A 74 -3.76 3.80 -1.86
C HIS A 74 -3.93 3.17 -3.24
N LYS A 75 -5.18 2.97 -3.68
CA LYS A 75 -5.58 2.37 -4.97
C LYS A 75 -4.83 1.06 -5.25
N LEU A 76 -4.69 0.23 -4.22
CA LEU A 76 -4.01 -1.05 -4.36
C LEU A 76 -4.81 -1.95 -5.29
N GLN A 77 -4.10 -2.70 -6.13
CA GLN A 77 -4.69 -3.51 -7.19
C GLN A 77 -4.67 -4.99 -6.79
N GLU A 78 -5.85 -5.59 -6.70
CA GLU A 78 -5.99 -7.02 -6.38
C GLU A 78 -5.30 -7.88 -7.46
N THR A 79 -4.60 -8.92 -7.03
CA THR A 79 -3.97 -9.89 -7.91
C THR A 79 -4.13 -11.30 -7.36
N GLY A 80 -3.94 -12.30 -8.23
CA GLY A 80 -4.08 -13.71 -7.90
C GLY A 80 -2.74 -14.43 -7.96
N PHE A 81 -2.45 -15.24 -6.95
CA PHE A 81 -1.31 -16.15 -6.96
C PHE A 81 -1.73 -17.58 -6.63
N ASP A 82 -1.29 -18.54 -7.44
CA ASP A 82 -1.15 -19.91 -6.97
C ASP A 82 0.15 -20.08 -6.14
N LYS A 83 0.26 -21.23 -5.45
CA LYS A 83 1.41 -21.52 -4.59
C LYS A 83 2.76 -21.51 -5.32
N LYS A 84 2.80 -21.93 -6.58
CA LYS A 84 4.03 -21.95 -7.39
C LYS A 84 4.39 -20.56 -7.88
N GLN A 85 3.41 -19.79 -8.34
CA GLN A 85 3.56 -18.41 -8.77
C GLN A 85 4.05 -17.53 -7.61
N TYR A 86 3.42 -17.64 -6.44
CA TYR A 86 3.87 -16.89 -5.25
C TYR A 86 5.28 -17.30 -4.83
N MET A 87 5.61 -18.61 -4.89
CA MET A 87 6.96 -19.09 -4.58
C MET A 87 8.02 -18.54 -5.56
N ALA A 88 7.69 -18.38 -6.84
CA ALA A 88 8.58 -17.77 -7.82
C ALA A 88 8.74 -16.26 -7.56
N TYR A 89 7.62 -15.55 -7.42
CA TYR A 89 7.57 -14.13 -7.10
C TYR A 89 8.40 -13.80 -5.84
N ILE A 90 8.10 -14.47 -4.72
CA ILE A 90 8.71 -14.11 -3.44
C ILE A 90 10.22 -14.37 -3.41
N LYS A 91 10.71 -15.33 -4.20
CA LYS A 91 12.16 -15.58 -4.35
C LYS A 91 12.84 -14.41 -5.05
N GLU A 92 12.27 -13.90 -6.13
CA GLU A 92 12.84 -12.76 -6.84
C GLU A 92 12.69 -11.47 -6.02
N TYR A 93 11.54 -11.27 -5.36
CA TYR A 93 11.31 -10.14 -4.47
C TYR A 93 12.32 -10.10 -3.30
N VAL A 94 12.53 -11.22 -2.60
CA VAL A 94 13.51 -11.30 -1.51
C VAL A 94 14.94 -11.03 -2.01
N LYS A 95 15.30 -11.46 -3.22
CA LYS A 95 16.60 -11.11 -3.82
C LYS A 95 16.72 -9.61 -4.08
N ALA A 96 15.67 -8.97 -4.59
CA ALA A 96 15.66 -7.54 -4.86
C ALA A 96 15.78 -6.73 -3.56
N VAL A 97 15.03 -7.09 -2.52
CA VAL A 97 15.14 -6.48 -1.18
C VAL A 97 16.53 -6.69 -0.59
N LYS A 98 17.08 -7.92 -0.69
CA LYS A 98 18.44 -8.20 -0.24
C LYS A 98 19.47 -7.32 -0.95
N ALA A 99 19.37 -7.16 -2.27
CA ALA A 99 20.29 -6.31 -3.02
C ALA A 99 20.21 -4.85 -2.54
N LYS A 100 19.00 -4.36 -2.25
CA LYS A 100 18.83 -3.01 -1.67
C LYS A 100 19.40 -2.89 -0.26
N LEU A 101 19.19 -3.87 0.60
CA LEU A 101 19.80 -3.91 1.93
C LEU A 101 21.33 -3.93 1.85
N GLN A 102 21.93 -4.64 0.89
CA GLN A 102 23.38 -4.61 0.68
C GLN A 102 23.92 -3.22 0.29
N GLU A 103 23.10 -2.37 -0.31
CA GLU A 103 23.45 -1.00 -0.67
C GLU A 103 23.25 -0.03 0.50
N THR A 104 22.17 -0.20 1.29
CA THR A 104 21.72 0.81 2.26
C THR A 104 21.94 0.43 3.72
N ASN A 105 21.82 -0.85 4.07
CA ASN A 105 21.98 -1.37 5.43
C ASN A 105 22.55 -2.81 5.41
N PRO A 106 23.85 -2.98 5.11
CA PRO A 106 24.44 -4.29 4.89
C PRO A 106 24.35 -5.23 6.11
N ASP A 107 24.38 -4.66 7.32
CA ASP A 107 24.34 -5.42 8.58
C ASP A 107 22.97 -6.10 8.80
N ARG A 108 21.90 -5.60 8.18
CA ARG A 108 20.56 -6.18 8.23
C ARG A 108 20.39 -7.41 7.33
N VAL A 109 21.28 -7.62 6.36
CA VAL A 109 21.12 -8.66 5.32
C VAL A 109 21.06 -10.07 5.91
N GLU A 110 21.91 -10.39 6.88
CA GLU A 110 21.98 -11.73 7.46
C GLU A 110 20.70 -12.07 8.24
N SER A 111 20.27 -11.16 9.13
CA SER A 111 19.06 -11.32 9.93
C SER A 111 17.81 -11.35 9.06
N PHE A 112 17.71 -10.47 8.05
CA PHE A 112 16.60 -10.49 7.09
C PHE A 112 16.47 -11.85 6.40
N MET A 113 17.58 -12.41 5.89
CA MET A 113 17.55 -13.69 5.21
C MET A 113 17.18 -14.87 6.13
N ALA A 114 17.53 -14.79 7.42
CA ALA A 114 17.17 -15.82 8.39
C ALA A 114 15.68 -15.74 8.79
N GLU A 115 15.17 -14.53 9.02
CA GLU A 115 13.81 -14.27 9.48
C GLU A 115 12.77 -14.38 8.35
N VAL A 116 13.12 -14.03 7.10
CA VAL A 116 12.19 -14.10 5.97
C VAL A 116 11.84 -15.54 5.57
N GLN A 117 12.76 -16.49 5.75
CA GLN A 117 12.54 -17.88 5.37
C GLN A 117 11.36 -18.58 6.09
N PRO A 118 11.27 -18.56 7.44
CA PRO A 118 10.12 -19.13 8.14
C PRO A 118 8.81 -18.41 7.79
N GLU A 119 8.85 -17.09 7.60
CA GLU A 119 7.69 -16.29 7.23
C GLU A 119 7.15 -16.64 5.84
N VAL A 120 8.02 -16.78 4.84
CA VAL A 120 7.64 -17.23 3.50
C VAL A 120 7.02 -18.63 3.55
N LYS A 121 7.55 -19.53 4.38
CA LYS A 121 6.94 -20.86 4.59
C LYS A 121 5.55 -20.77 5.22
N ARG A 122 5.35 -19.88 6.20
CA ARG A 122 4.05 -19.62 6.85
C ARG A 122 3.03 -19.12 5.83
N ILE A 123 3.40 -18.15 5.00
CA ILE A 123 2.53 -17.61 3.94
C ILE A 123 2.18 -18.71 2.92
N LEU A 124 3.17 -19.49 2.45
CA LEU A 124 2.94 -20.60 1.52
C LEU A 124 2.08 -21.74 2.11
N GLY A 125 2.03 -21.88 3.42
CA GLY A 125 1.14 -22.79 4.14
C GLY A 125 -0.30 -22.31 4.13
N ASN A 126 -0.50 -20.99 4.29
CA ASN A 126 -1.80 -20.34 4.43
C ASN A 126 -2.22 -19.53 3.19
N ILE A 127 -1.62 -19.79 2.04
CA ILE A 127 -1.75 -18.95 0.83
C ILE A 127 -3.20 -18.73 0.38
N LYS A 128 -4.10 -19.68 0.68
CA LYS A 128 -5.52 -19.62 0.31
C LYS A 128 -6.33 -18.64 1.16
N ASN A 129 -5.83 -18.25 2.33
CA ASN A 129 -6.51 -17.31 3.22
C ASN A 129 -6.19 -15.87 2.85
N TYR A 130 -5.00 -15.64 2.28
CA TYR A 130 -4.55 -14.32 1.89
C TYR A 130 -5.16 -13.88 0.56
N GLN A 131 -5.57 -12.63 0.50
CA GLN A 131 -5.77 -11.90 -0.74
C GLN A 131 -4.53 -11.05 -1.03
N PHE A 132 -4.13 -10.96 -2.30
CA PHE A 132 -2.88 -10.33 -2.70
C PHE A 132 -3.15 -9.00 -3.38
N PHE A 133 -2.39 -7.98 -3.00
CA PHE A 133 -2.55 -6.63 -3.54
C PHE A 133 -1.20 -6.05 -3.97
N THR A 134 -1.14 -5.52 -5.19
CA THR A 134 0.00 -4.76 -5.71
C THR A 134 -0.24 -3.25 -5.55
N GLY A 135 0.82 -2.45 -5.66
CA GLY A 135 0.69 -0.99 -5.73
C GLY A 135 -0.08 -0.52 -6.96
N GLU A 136 -0.40 0.78 -7.03
CA GLU A 136 -1.18 1.39 -8.13
C GLU A 136 -0.58 1.07 -9.53
N SER A 137 0.75 0.97 -9.64
CA SER A 137 1.42 0.67 -10.91
C SER A 137 1.30 -0.78 -11.38
N MET A 138 0.79 -1.70 -10.54
CA MET A 138 0.75 -3.14 -10.78
C MET A 138 2.12 -3.74 -11.15
N ASN A 139 3.22 -3.18 -10.64
CA ASN A 139 4.55 -3.68 -10.92
C ASN A 139 4.73 -5.13 -10.41
N PRO A 140 5.00 -6.12 -11.30
CA PRO A 140 5.11 -7.53 -10.91
C PRO A 140 6.35 -7.85 -10.07
N GLU A 141 7.35 -6.97 -10.08
CA GLU A 141 8.56 -7.06 -9.24
C GLU A 141 8.39 -6.31 -7.92
N GLY A 142 7.35 -5.49 -7.80
CA GLY A 142 7.04 -4.67 -6.64
C GLY A 142 6.57 -5.48 -5.43
N MET A 143 6.27 -4.77 -4.35
CA MET A 143 5.73 -5.37 -3.14
C MET A 143 4.30 -5.85 -3.38
N VAL A 144 4.01 -7.04 -2.87
CA VAL A 144 2.66 -7.58 -2.72
C VAL A 144 2.27 -7.49 -1.24
N GLY A 145 1.22 -6.72 -0.96
CA GLY A 145 0.55 -6.69 0.34
C GLY A 145 -0.34 -7.92 0.50
N LEU A 146 -0.39 -8.46 1.71
CA LEU A 146 -1.19 -9.63 2.05
C LEU A 146 -2.35 -9.20 2.94
N LEU A 147 -3.57 -9.23 2.41
CA LEU A 147 -4.78 -8.97 3.19
C LEU A 147 -5.29 -10.27 3.82
N ASP A 148 -5.62 -10.21 5.10
CA ASP A 148 -6.33 -11.23 5.84
C ASP A 148 -7.25 -10.58 6.89
N TYR A 149 -8.09 -11.38 7.54
CA TYR A 149 -9.04 -10.91 8.56
C TYR A 149 -8.70 -11.48 9.92
N ARG A 150 -8.95 -10.71 10.98
CA ARG A 150 -8.76 -11.19 12.36
C ARG A 150 -9.68 -12.37 12.67
N GLU A 151 -9.49 -12.97 13.84
CA GLU A 151 -10.35 -14.06 14.34
C GLU A 151 -11.84 -13.68 14.43
N ASP A 152 -12.15 -12.37 14.49
CA ASP A 152 -13.52 -11.87 14.41
C ASP A 152 -14.17 -11.98 13.02
N GLY A 153 -13.37 -12.24 11.97
CA GLY A 153 -13.79 -12.34 10.58
C GLY A 153 -14.23 -11.02 9.93
N VAL A 154 -14.07 -9.89 10.62
CA VAL A 154 -14.60 -8.58 10.20
C VAL A 154 -13.50 -7.53 10.09
N THR A 155 -12.50 -7.56 10.97
CA THR A 155 -11.43 -6.56 11.00
C THR A 155 -10.34 -6.93 9.98
N PRO A 156 -10.18 -6.18 8.87
CA PRO A 156 -9.13 -6.47 7.90
C PRO A 156 -7.78 -5.98 8.41
N TYR A 157 -6.72 -6.71 8.09
CA TYR A 157 -5.35 -6.27 8.29
C TYR A 157 -4.49 -6.65 7.09
N MET A 158 -3.54 -5.79 6.74
CA MET A 158 -2.58 -6.04 5.67
C MET A 158 -1.17 -6.20 6.20
N LEU A 159 -0.44 -7.19 5.69
CA LEU A 159 0.97 -7.39 5.96
C LEU A 159 1.82 -6.85 4.81
N PHE A 160 2.83 -6.04 5.16
CA PHE A 160 3.81 -5.49 4.23
C PHE A 160 5.23 -5.72 4.73
N PHE A 161 6.18 -6.08 3.86
CA PHE A 161 7.56 -6.33 4.26
C PHE A 161 8.25 -5.05 4.74
N LYS A 162 8.68 -5.00 6.00
CA LYS A 162 9.31 -3.83 6.60
C LYS A 162 10.55 -3.38 5.83
N ASP A 163 11.46 -4.31 5.56
CA ASP A 163 12.70 -4.06 4.82
C ASP A 163 12.46 -3.77 3.32
N GLY A 164 11.22 -3.94 2.84
CA GLY A 164 10.79 -3.63 1.47
C GLY A 164 10.20 -2.23 1.29
N LEU A 165 10.19 -1.40 2.34
CA LEU A 165 9.55 -0.08 2.36
C LEU A 165 10.55 1.05 2.59
N LEU A 166 10.36 2.13 1.86
CA LEU A 166 10.95 3.44 2.13
C LEU A 166 9.97 4.28 2.95
N VAL A 167 10.47 4.86 4.03
CA VAL A 167 9.69 5.72 4.94
C VAL A 167 9.92 7.18 4.57
N GLU A 168 8.91 7.83 3.99
CA GLU A 168 8.97 9.24 3.60
C GLU A 168 8.14 10.12 4.54
N LYS A 169 8.77 11.12 5.14
CA LYS A 169 8.09 12.08 6.01
C LYS A 169 7.63 13.30 5.21
N CYS A 170 6.33 13.40 4.94
CA CYS A 170 5.74 14.60 4.37
C CYS A 170 5.47 15.63 5.47
N VAL A 171 6.13 16.78 5.37
CA VAL A 171 5.86 17.96 6.17
C VAL A 171 5.05 18.93 5.30
N ARG A 172 3.87 19.37 5.75
CA ARG A 172 3.15 20.46 5.07
C ARG A 172 4.01 21.72 5.17
N THR A 173 4.68 22.10 4.08
CA THR A 173 5.05 23.50 3.90
C THR A 173 3.78 24.24 3.51
N SER A 174 3.21 25.01 4.43
CA SER A 174 2.20 26.01 4.09
C SER A 174 2.87 27.05 3.19
N CYS A 175 2.87 26.81 1.89
CA CYS A 175 3.25 27.81 0.90
C CYS A 175 1.98 28.56 0.48
N ASP A 176 1.54 29.48 1.32
CA ASP A 176 0.77 30.66 0.90
C ASP A 176 1.73 31.78 0.47
N ASP A 177 2.77 31.45 -0.30
CA ASP A 177 3.68 32.46 -0.86
C ASP A 177 3.94 32.16 -2.34
N GLU A 178 3.16 32.84 -3.19
CA GLU A 178 3.52 33.12 -4.59
C GLU A 178 4.86 33.87 -4.64
N ASN A 179 6.01 33.19 -4.51
CA ASN A 179 7.32 33.53 -5.09
C ASN A 179 8.49 32.82 -4.39
N LEU A 180 8.67 31.51 -4.59
CA LEU A 180 9.98 30.91 -4.31
C LEU A 180 10.40 29.80 -5.29
N PHE A 181 10.23 30.05 -6.59
CA PHE A 181 11.11 29.45 -7.59
C PHE A 181 12.48 30.14 -7.53
N LYS A 182 13.27 29.85 -6.48
CA LYS A 182 14.73 30.09 -6.44
C LYS A 182 15.33 29.35 -5.25
N GLY A 183 15.86 28.15 -5.52
CA GLY A 183 16.85 27.50 -4.66
C GLY A 183 16.32 26.48 -3.64
N ALA A 184 15.66 25.42 -4.10
CA ALA A 184 15.54 24.21 -3.28
C ALA A 184 16.84 23.40 -3.41
N ALA A 185 17.67 23.44 -2.37
CA ALA A 185 18.81 22.53 -2.19
C ALA A 185 18.31 21.09 -1.98
N PRO A 186 19.08 20.05 -2.36
CA PRO A 186 18.64 18.66 -2.28
C PRO A 186 18.44 18.26 -0.81
N CYS A 187 17.26 17.73 -0.49
CA CYS A 187 16.94 17.15 0.80
C CYS A 187 17.99 16.08 1.17
N LYS A 188 18.72 16.34 2.26
CA LYS A 188 19.58 15.33 2.90
C LYS A 188 18.69 14.26 3.51
N MET A 189 18.90 13.03 3.06
CA MET A 189 18.46 11.80 3.71
C MET A 189 19.01 11.82 5.15
N PHE A 190 18.12 11.81 6.14
CA PHE A 190 18.49 11.64 7.54
C PHE A 190 18.23 10.18 7.89
N ASP A 191 19.30 9.40 7.93
CA ASP A 191 19.32 8.08 8.56
C ASP A 191 19.13 8.25 10.07
N LEU A 192 18.26 7.42 10.64
CA LEU A 192 18.14 7.14 12.08
C LEU A 192 18.17 5.64 12.29
#